data_AF-A0A511D7B5-F1
#
_entry.id   AF-A0A511D7B5-F1
#
_cell.length_a   1.000
_cell.length_b   1.000
_cell.length_c   1.000
_cell.angle_alpha   90.00
_cell.angle_beta   90.00
_cell.angle_gamma   90.00
#
_symmetry.space_group_name_H-M   'P 1'
#
loop_
_entity.id
_entity.type
_entity.pdbx_description
1 polymer ?
#
loop_
_entity_poly.entity_id
_entity_poly.type
_entity_poly.pdbx_seq_one_letter_code
_entity_poly.pdbx_strand_id
1 'polypeptide(L)'
;MSPSNVWLQPHSDGPVRADPTSSPSALRDIEPGDDHLSLADATERLMAEFGSRLDLALISRVVLDCRHDLQSEPPGALPELVERLARRRILRVLEADADPGAGP
;
A
#
# COMPACT_ATOMS: atom_id res chain seq x y z
N MET A 1 62.95 30.55 -0.84
CA MET A 1 62.48 29.69 -1.94
C MET A 1 60.99 29.92 -2.08
N SER A 2 60.53 30.52 -3.18
CA SER A 2 59.10 30.54 -3.56
C SER A 2 58.67 29.12 -3.98
N PRO A 3 57.36 28.75 -3.98
CA PRO A 3 56.41 29.28 -4.96
C PRO A 3 54.92 29.37 -4.54
N SER A 4 54.18 30.19 -5.31
CA SER A 4 52.87 29.92 -5.93
C SER A 4 51.70 29.34 -5.10
N ASN A 5 50.59 30.07 -5.04
CA ASN A 5 49.37 29.82 -5.84
C ASN A 5 48.26 30.82 -5.45
N VAL A 6 47.74 31.64 -6.37
CA VAL A 6 46.69 31.38 -7.37
C VAL A 6 45.27 31.48 -6.78
N TRP A 7 44.62 32.59 -7.15
CA TRP A 7 43.22 32.73 -7.54
C TRP A 7 42.09 32.29 -6.59
N LEU A 8 41.33 33.32 -6.19
CA LEU A 8 39.88 33.43 -6.37
C LEU A 8 39.00 32.46 -5.58
N GLN A 9 38.67 32.83 -4.34
CA GLN A 9 37.46 32.35 -3.69
C GLN A 9 36.34 33.40 -3.87
N PRO A 10 35.22 33.07 -4.53
CA PRO A 10 34.01 33.87 -4.41
C PRO A 10 33.41 33.64 -3.02
N HIS A 11 33.27 34.73 -2.27
CA HIS A 11 32.37 34.83 -1.15
C HIS A 11 30.92 34.67 -1.63
N SER A 12 30.31 33.53 -1.35
CA SER A 12 28.85 33.35 -1.35
C SER A 12 28.55 32.50 -0.12
N ASP A 13 28.14 33.14 0.97
CA ASP A 13 26.77 33.58 1.29
C ASP A 13 26.18 32.57 2.28
N GLY A 14 25.93 33.07 3.49
CA GLY A 14 24.89 32.58 4.39
C GLY A 14 25.08 31.22 5.06
N PRO A 15 25.08 31.15 6.41
CA PRO A 15 24.90 29.88 7.10
C PRO A 15 23.50 29.34 6.80
N VAL A 16 23.47 28.09 6.36
CA VAL A 16 22.26 27.26 6.24
C VAL A 16 21.46 27.33 7.53
N ARG A 17 20.35 28.07 7.53
CA ARG A 17 19.36 27.98 8.61
C ARG A 17 18.58 26.69 8.38
N ALA A 18 19.05 25.62 9.00
CA ALA A 18 18.24 24.45 9.26
C ALA A 18 17.09 24.90 10.18
N ASP A 19 15.92 25.15 9.59
CA ASP A 19 14.68 25.29 10.32
C ASP A 19 13.96 23.93 10.35
N PRO A 20 13.73 23.33 11.53
CA PRO A 20 13.12 22.02 11.68
C PRO A 20 11.59 22.13 11.64
N THR A 21 11.03 22.48 10.47
CA THR A 21 9.62 22.20 10.17
C THR A 21 9.53 20.94 9.32
N SER A 22 10.01 19.84 9.91
CA SER A 22 9.76 18.49 9.42
C SER A 22 8.34 18.09 9.80
N SER A 23 7.37 18.48 8.98
CA SER A 23 6.16 17.68 8.68
C SER A 23 5.24 18.41 7.71
N PRO A 24 5.20 17.94 6.47
CA PRO A 24 3.96 17.61 5.81
C PRO A 24 3.83 16.09 5.79
N SER A 25 3.55 15.49 6.96
CA SER A 25 3.08 14.11 6.97
C SER A 25 1.68 14.09 6.35
N ALA A 26 1.64 13.63 5.10
CA ALA A 26 0.49 13.03 4.44
C ALA A 26 -0.69 13.94 4.06
N LEU A 27 -0.43 15.07 3.41
CA LEU A 27 -1.25 15.39 2.23
C LEU A 27 -0.58 14.69 1.04
N ARG A 28 -0.62 13.35 1.03
CA ARG A 28 -0.40 12.65 -0.22
C ARG A 28 -1.51 13.15 -1.12
N ASP A 29 -1.11 13.84 -2.18
CA ASP A 29 -1.92 14.04 -3.37
C ASP A 29 -2.27 12.62 -3.83
N ILE A 30 -3.38 12.08 -3.33
CA ILE A 30 -3.88 10.77 -3.74
C ILE A 30 -4.51 11.09 -5.09
N GLU A 31 -3.69 11.00 -6.14
CA GLU A 31 -4.17 10.98 -7.51
C GLU A 31 -5.31 9.95 -7.56
N PRO A 32 -6.54 10.33 -7.93
CA PRO A 32 -7.75 9.51 -7.80
C PRO A 32 -7.82 8.29 -8.76
N GLY A 33 -6.68 7.71 -9.11
CA GLY A 33 -6.53 6.48 -9.91
C GLY A 33 -5.55 5.45 -9.33
N ASP A 34 -4.78 5.77 -8.28
CA ASP A 34 -3.83 4.83 -7.65
C ASP A 34 -4.52 3.73 -6.84
N ASP A 35 -5.75 3.95 -6.37
CA ASP A 35 -6.49 2.97 -5.58
C ASP A 35 -6.89 1.74 -6.39
N HIS A 36 -7.21 1.92 -7.68
CA HIS A 36 -7.56 0.80 -8.56
C HIS A 36 -6.33 -0.07 -8.88
N LEU A 37 -5.18 0.55 -9.16
CA LEU A 37 -3.92 -0.15 -9.33
C LEU A 37 -3.53 -0.87 -8.03
N SER A 38 -3.67 -0.21 -6.89
CA SER A 38 -3.38 -0.80 -5.57
C SER A 38 -4.30 -1.98 -5.23
N LEU A 39 -5.56 -1.95 -5.68
CA LEU A 39 -6.52 -3.05 -5.50
C LEU A 39 -6.21 -4.24 -6.42
N ALA A 40 -5.82 -3.97 -7.66
CA ALA A 40 -5.36 -5.01 -8.59
C ALA A 40 -4.10 -5.71 -8.04
N ASP A 41 -3.15 -4.94 -7.54
CA ASP A 41 -1.91 -5.43 -6.94
C ASP A 41 -2.16 -6.29 -5.67
N ALA A 42 -3.11 -5.86 -4.82
CA ALA A 42 -3.60 -6.67 -3.70
C ALA A 42 -4.28 -7.97 -4.16
N THR A 43 -5.06 -7.90 -5.25
CA THR A 43 -5.71 -9.08 -5.84
C THR A 43 -4.68 -10.07 -6.38
N GLU A 44 -3.64 -9.59 -7.07
CA GLU A 44 -2.54 -10.44 -7.56
C GLU A 44 -1.81 -11.15 -6.42
N ARG A 45 -1.53 -10.46 -5.31
CA ARG A 45 -0.93 -11.07 -4.12
C ARG A 45 -1.82 -12.16 -3.51
N LEU A 46 -3.11 -11.91 -3.40
CA LEU A 46 -4.08 -12.90 -2.92
C LEU A 46 -4.20 -14.08 -3.90
N MET A 47 -4.13 -13.84 -5.21
CA MET A 47 -4.10 -14.88 -6.23
C MET A 47 -2.85 -15.75 -6.14
N ALA A 48 -1.69 -15.14 -5.91
CA ALA A 48 -0.45 -15.90 -5.70
C ALA A 48 -0.51 -16.78 -4.44
N GLU A 49 -1.18 -16.31 -3.38
CA GLU A 49 -1.32 -17.03 -2.11
C GLU A 49 -2.39 -18.14 -2.17
N PHE A 50 -3.56 -17.86 -2.74
CA PHE A 50 -4.76 -18.71 -2.66
C PHE A 50 -5.21 -19.30 -4.00
N GLY A 51 -4.65 -18.88 -5.12
CA GLY A 51 -5.06 -19.28 -6.47
C GLY A 51 -4.86 -20.78 -6.79
N SER A 52 -4.14 -21.51 -5.93
CA SER A 52 -4.04 -22.98 -6.00
C SER A 52 -5.30 -23.69 -5.48
N ARG A 53 -6.11 -23.01 -4.65
CA ARG A 53 -7.31 -23.57 -4.01
C ARG A 53 -8.60 -22.87 -4.45
N LEU A 54 -8.51 -21.60 -4.83
CA LEU A 54 -9.66 -20.76 -5.17
C LEU A 54 -9.50 -20.17 -6.57
N ASP A 55 -10.62 -19.98 -7.24
CA ASP A 55 -10.67 -19.35 -8.56
C ASP A 55 -10.53 -17.83 -8.48
N LEU A 56 -9.99 -17.21 -9.55
CA LEU A 56 -9.85 -15.76 -9.69
C LEU A 56 -11.18 -15.04 -9.51
N ALA A 57 -12.29 -15.61 -10.00
CA ALA A 57 -13.60 -15.01 -9.86
C ALA A 57 -14.01 -14.87 -8.39
N LEU A 58 -13.72 -15.89 -7.57
CA LEU A 58 -14.04 -15.87 -6.14
C LEU A 58 -13.15 -14.87 -5.39
N ILE A 59 -11.84 -14.89 -5.64
CA ILE A 59 -10.90 -13.97 -4.99
C ILE A 59 -11.25 -12.52 -5.34
N SER A 60 -11.48 -12.23 -6.62
CA SER A 60 -11.89 -10.90 -7.09
C SER A 60 -13.21 -10.45 -6.46
N ARG A 61 -14.19 -11.36 -6.35
CA ARG A 61 -15.47 -11.08 -5.69
C ARG A 61 -15.27 -10.67 -4.24
N VAL A 62 -14.47 -11.44 -3.49
CA VAL A 62 -14.18 -11.15 -2.08
C VAL A 62 -13.49 -9.79 -1.94
N VAL A 63 -12.52 -9.48 -2.79
CA VAL A 63 -11.81 -8.19 -2.78
C VAL A 63 -12.76 -7.02 -3.05
N LEU A 64 -13.64 -7.14 -4.05
CA LEU A 64 -14.65 -6.12 -4.36
C LEU A 64 -15.64 -5.92 -3.20
N ASP A 65 -16.12 -7.00 -2.60
CA ASP A 65 -17.02 -6.92 -1.43
C ASP A 65 -16.30 -6.24 -0.25
N CYS A 66 -15.02 -6.53 -0.03
CA CYS A 66 -14.21 -5.86 1.00
C CYS A 66 -14.00 -4.36 0.70
N ARG A 67 -13.77 -4.00 -0.57
CA ARG A 67 -13.64 -2.59 -1.00
C ARG A 67 -14.93 -1.81 -0.78
N HIS A 68 -16.07 -2.44 -1.02
CA HIS A 68 -17.39 -1.89 -0.76
C HIS A 68 -17.61 -1.70 0.75
N ASP A 69 -17.30 -2.70 1.57
CA ASP A 69 -17.43 -2.61 3.04
C ASP A 69 -16.55 -1.51 3.65
N LEU A 70 -15.40 -1.23 3.03
CA LEU A 70 -14.44 -0.21 3.46
C LEU A 70 -14.64 1.12 2.74
N GLN A 71 -15.75 1.35 2.03
CA GLN A 71 -15.95 2.59 1.26
C GLN A 71 -15.88 3.89 2.10
N SER A 72 -16.05 3.79 3.42
CA SER A 72 -15.96 4.93 4.35
C SER A 72 -14.54 5.18 4.88
N GLU A 73 -13.59 4.29 4.59
CA GLU A 73 -12.21 4.40 5.03
C GLU A 73 -11.40 5.32 4.10
N PRO A 74 -10.36 6.00 4.62
CA PRO A 74 -9.53 6.88 3.83
C PRO A 74 -8.76 6.12 2.74
N PRO A 75 -8.68 6.66 1.52
CA PRO A 75 -8.15 5.93 0.36
C PRO A 75 -6.71 5.49 0.49
N GLY A 76 -5.89 6.21 1.27
CA GLY A 76 -4.49 5.87 1.48
C GLY A 76 -4.22 4.63 2.34
N ALA A 77 -5.24 4.03 2.98
CA ALA A 77 -5.12 2.79 3.75
C ALA A 77 -6.05 1.68 3.23
N LEU A 78 -6.87 1.98 2.21
CA LEU A 78 -7.81 1.03 1.64
C LEU A 78 -7.18 -0.26 1.13
N PRO A 79 -6.09 -0.25 0.34
CA PRO A 79 -5.58 -1.50 -0.23
C PRO A 79 -5.08 -2.46 0.84
N GLU A 80 -4.40 -1.99 1.88
CA GLU A 80 -3.92 -2.82 2.98
C GLU A 80 -5.07 -3.35 3.84
N LEU A 81 -6.09 -2.52 4.10
CA LEU A 81 -7.28 -2.92 4.84
C LEU A 81 -8.11 -3.95 4.06
N VAL A 82 -8.26 -3.74 2.75
CA VAL A 82 -8.94 -4.67 1.84
C VAL A 82 -8.20 -6.00 1.80
N GLU A 83 -6.87 -6.01 1.60
CA GLU A 83 -6.09 -7.26 1.60
C GLU A 83 -6.28 -8.02 2.92
N ARG A 84 -6.15 -7.33 4.07
CA ARG A 84 -6.34 -7.95 5.38
C ARG A 84 -7.74 -8.49 5.60
N LEU A 85 -8.78 -7.81 5.12
CA LEU A 85 -10.17 -8.29 5.22
C LEU A 85 -10.42 -9.46 4.27
N ALA A 86 -9.94 -9.38 3.03
CA ALA A 86 -10.07 -10.42 2.02
C ALA A 86 -9.37 -11.70 2.46
N ARG A 87 -8.13 -11.63 2.95
CA ARG A 87 -7.39 -12.79 3.49
C ARG A 87 -8.18 -13.51 4.58
N ARG A 88 -8.75 -12.76 5.55
CA ARG A 88 -9.57 -13.33 6.64
C ARG A 88 -10.88 -13.98 6.15
N ARG A 89 -11.47 -13.48 5.07
CA ARG A 89 -12.69 -14.07 4.47
C ARG A 89 -12.35 -15.32 3.69
N ILE A 90 -11.27 -15.28 2.90
CA ILE A 90 -10.77 -16.43 2.15
C ILE A 90 -10.41 -17.58 3.08
N LEU A 91 -9.69 -17.32 4.18
CA LEU A 91 -9.37 -18.35 5.17
C LEU A 91 -10.64 -18.99 5.72
N ARG A 92 -11.67 -18.20 6.06
CA ARG A 92 -12.96 -18.74 6.51
C ARG A 92 -13.68 -19.59 5.48
N VAL A 93 -13.62 -19.22 4.19
CA VAL A 93 -14.19 -20.04 3.11
C VAL A 93 -13.44 -21.37 2.99
N LEU A 94 -12.11 -21.35 3.08
CA LEU A 94 -11.28 -22.55 3.03
C LEU A 94 -11.46 -23.44 4.26
N GLU A 95 -11.61 -22.85 5.45
CA GLU A 95 -11.94 -23.56 6.69
C GLU A 95 -13.31 -24.24 6.59
N ALA A 96 -14.31 -23.57 6.00
CA ALA A 96 -15.64 -24.13 5.78
C ALA A 96 -15.64 -25.25 4.71
N ASP A 97 -14.80 -25.16 3.68
CA ASP A 97 -14.65 -26.22 2.67
C ASP A 97 -13.89 -27.44 3.23
N ALA A 98 -12.92 -27.21 4.12
CA ALA A 98 -12.13 -28.26 4.76
C ALA A 98 -12.89 -29.05 5.83
N ASP A 99 -14.01 -28.54 6.33
CA ASP A 99 -14.85 -29.21 7.32
C ASP A 99 -16.15 -29.77 6.67
N PRO A 100 -16.13 -31.02 6.19
CA PRO A 100 -17.35 -31.66 5.67
C PRO A 100 -18.30 -32.13 6.79
N GLY A 101 -18.03 -31.83 8.07
CA GLY A 101 -18.67 -32.43 9.25
C GLY A 101 -19.40 -31.46 10.18
N ALA A 102 -19.29 -30.15 9.99
CA ALA A 102 -19.88 -29.14 10.85
C ALA A 102 -21.33 -28.85 10.41
N GLY A 103 -22.24 -29.72 10.84
CA GLY A 103 -23.62 -29.33 11.07
C GLY A 103 -24.45 -30.45 11.71
N PRO A 104 -25.58 -30.11 12.35
CA PRO A 104 -25.85 -28.96 13.22
C PRO A 104 -25.52 -29.24 14.71
#